data_AF-A0A450SBS9-F1
#
_entry.id   AF-A0A450SBS9-F1
#
_cell.length_a   1.000
_cell.length_b   1.000
_cell.length_c   1.000
_cell.angle_alpha   90.00
_cell.angle_beta   90.00
_cell.angle_gamma   90.00
#
_symmetry.space_group_name_H-M   'P 1'
#
loop_
_entity.id
_entity.type
_entity.pdbx_description
1 polymer ?
#
loop_
_entity_poly.entity_id
_entity_poly.type
_entity_poly.pdbx_seq_one_letter_code
_entity_poly.pdbx_strand_id
1 'polypeptide(L)'
;MNSLKVSENPQGYAIPHTSRTIPDTNTFTVRVTRFDDVWFAECDRLGLVTEADDYATLRERARRIVPELAEMNGLDVTGQSIRLQF
;
A
#
# COMPACT_ATOMS: atom_id res chain seq x y z
N MET A 1 -41.26 10.16 38.60
CA MET A 1 -41.18 9.19 37.49
C MET A 1 -40.68 9.90 36.25
N ASN A 2 -39.66 9.34 35.61
CA ASN A 2 -39.03 9.82 34.37
C ASN A 2 -39.93 9.60 33.15
N SER A 3 -39.94 10.53 32.20
CA SER A 3 -40.21 10.25 30.78
C SER A 3 -39.54 11.32 29.91
N LEU A 4 -38.30 10.99 29.53
CA LEU A 4 -37.57 11.31 28.30
C LEU A 4 -38.07 12.53 27.50
N LYS A 5 -37.42 13.68 27.70
CA LYS A 5 -37.28 14.65 26.61
C LYS A 5 -36.27 14.09 25.62
N VAL A 6 -36.69 13.90 24.38
CA VAL A 6 -35.79 13.79 23.23
C VAL A 6 -34.97 15.08 23.21
N SER A 7 -33.69 14.95 23.53
CA SER A 7 -32.70 16.02 23.53
C SER A 7 -31.56 15.58 22.63
N GLU A 8 -31.07 16.54 21.86
CA GLU A 8 -29.79 16.55 21.13
C GLU A 8 -29.75 15.67 19.87
N ASN A 9 -29.27 16.10 18.72
CA ASN A 9 -28.74 17.35 18.18
C ASN A 9 -28.51 17.00 16.69
N PRO A 10 -28.76 17.84 15.68
CA PRO A 10 -28.34 17.55 14.31
C PRO A 10 -26.81 17.65 14.24
N GLN A 11 -26.12 16.60 14.69
CA GLN A 11 -24.73 16.40 14.37
C GLN A 11 -24.68 16.06 12.88
N GLY A 12 -24.65 17.13 12.07
CA GLY A 12 -23.83 17.11 10.87
C GLY A 12 -22.54 16.43 11.25
N TYR A 13 -22.23 15.35 10.55
CA TYR A 13 -21.00 14.61 10.73
C TYR A 13 -19.85 15.60 10.56
N ALA A 14 -19.45 16.22 11.66
CA ALA A 14 -18.15 16.82 11.83
C ALA A 14 -17.22 15.61 11.75
N ILE A 15 -16.81 15.29 10.52
CA ILE A 15 -15.64 14.47 10.28
C ILE A 15 -14.56 15.06 11.17
N PRO A 16 -14.14 14.36 12.24
CA PRO A 16 -13.11 14.90 13.09
C PRO A 16 -11.87 15.08 12.22
N HIS A 17 -11.27 16.27 12.26
CA HIS A 17 -9.87 16.51 11.90
C HIS A 17 -8.93 15.79 12.89
N THR A 18 -9.20 14.52 13.20
CA THR A 18 -8.22 13.61 13.75
C THR A 18 -7.62 12.91 12.55
N SER A 19 -6.38 13.27 12.22
CA SER A 19 -5.40 12.46 11.49
C SER A 19 -5.98 11.15 10.98
N ARG A 20 -6.74 11.20 9.88
CA ARG A 20 -6.95 10.00 9.09
C ARG A 20 -5.56 9.77 8.56
N THR A 21 -4.80 8.90 9.21
CA THR A 21 -3.84 8.08 8.50
C THR A 21 -4.70 7.51 7.39
N ILE A 22 -4.65 8.17 6.22
CA ILE A 22 -5.10 7.57 4.98
C ILE A 22 -4.37 6.24 5.07
N PRO A 23 -5.07 5.10 5.23
CA PRO A 23 -4.35 3.83 5.25
C PRO A 23 -3.45 3.92 4.04
N ASP A 24 -2.15 3.70 4.18
CA ASP A 24 -1.17 3.76 3.10
C ASP A 24 -1.66 2.93 1.89
N THR A 25 -2.58 3.51 1.12
CA THR A 25 -3.37 2.81 0.10
C THR A 25 -2.55 2.79 -1.16
N ASN A 26 -1.59 3.72 -1.26
CA ASN A 26 -0.62 3.83 -2.34
C ASN A 26 0.76 3.22 -2.01
N THR A 27 0.91 2.48 -0.91
CA THR A 27 2.21 1.84 -0.59
C THR A 27 2.22 0.39 -1.07
N PHE A 28 3.11 0.08 -2.01
CA PHE A 28 3.35 -1.29 -2.49
C PHE A 28 4.37 -1.94 -1.60
N THR A 29 3.90 -2.89 -0.79
CA THR A 29 4.80 -3.71 0.01
C THR A 29 5.34 -4.82 -0.88
N VAL A 30 6.61 -4.71 -1.25
CA VAL A 30 7.35 -5.74 -1.98
C VAL A 30 8.08 -6.57 -0.94
N ARG A 31 7.68 -7.83 -0.81
CA ARG A 31 8.33 -8.81 0.05
C ARG A 31 9.57 -9.32 -0.68
N VAL A 32 10.71 -9.18 -0.03
CA VAL A 32 12.02 -9.55 -0.54
C VAL A 32 12.50 -10.74 0.27
N THR A 33 12.65 -11.89 -0.38
CA THR A 33 13.14 -13.11 0.23
C THR A 33 14.47 -13.48 -0.42
N ARG A 34 15.49 -13.79 0.37
CA ARG A 34 16.73 -14.39 -0.15
C ARG A 34 16.65 -15.90 -0.01
N PHE A 35 16.84 -16.62 -1.11
CA PHE A 35 16.90 -18.07 -1.12
C PHE A 35 18.19 -18.49 -1.82
N ASP A 36 19.03 -19.25 -1.11
CA ASP A 36 20.43 -19.53 -1.49
C ASP A 36 21.19 -18.22 -1.82
N ASP A 37 21.51 -18.00 -3.10
CA ASP A 37 22.21 -16.83 -3.64
C ASP A 37 21.34 -15.97 -4.57
N VAL A 38 20.04 -16.25 -4.64
CA VAL A 38 19.09 -15.48 -5.47
C VAL A 38 18.14 -14.69 -4.57
N TRP A 39 17.91 -13.44 -4.95
CA TRP A 39 16.91 -12.59 -4.34
C TRP A 39 15.60 -12.68 -5.11
N PHE A 40 14.51 -12.85 -4.37
CA PHE A 40 13.15 -12.87 -4.86
C PHE A 40 12.41 -11.65 -4.33
N ALA A 41 11.70 -10.95 -5.21
CA ALA A 41 10.82 -9.84 -4.85
C ALA A 41 9.42 -10.17 -5.36
N GLU A 42 8.47 -10.22 -4.44
CA GLU A 42 7.06 -10.44 -4.72
C GLU A 42 6.19 -9.31 -4.17
N CYS A 43 5.09 -8.99 -4.83
CA CYS A 43 4.09 -8.05 -4.33
C CYS A 43 2.70 -8.54 -4.69
N ASP A 44 1.96 -9.09 -3.71
CA ASP A 44 0.61 -9.61 -3.91
C ASP A 44 -0.35 -8.59 -4.51
N ARG A 45 -0.24 -7.30 -4.12
CA ARG A 45 -1.14 -6.25 -4.63
C ARG A 45 -0.98 -5.98 -6.11
N LEU A 46 0.25 -6.08 -6.62
CA LEU A 46 0.55 -5.86 -8.05
C LEU A 46 0.56 -7.16 -8.85
N GLY A 47 0.64 -8.31 -8.16
CA GLY A 47 1.03 -9.56 -8.79
C GLY A 47 2.46 -9.53 -9.33
N LEU A 48 3.33 -8.68 -8.76
CA LEU A 48 4.74 -8.61 -9.15
C LEU A 48 5.46 -9.83 -8.59
N VAL A 49 6.19 -10.56 -9.42
CA VAL A 49 7.18 -11.54 -8.99
C VAL A 49 8.41 -11.36 -9.88
N THR A 50 9.56 -11.08 -9.29
CA THR A 50 10.84 -10.97 -9.99
C THR A 50 11.97 -11.56 -9.17
N GLU A 51 12.97 -12.12 -9.85
CA GLU A 51 14.18 -12.65 -9.25
C GLU A 51 15.43 -11.95 -9.81
N ALA A 52 16.50 -11.90 -9.01
CA ALA A 52 17.82 -11.42 -9.41
C ALA A 52 18.92 -11.93 -8.47
N ASP A 53 20.14 -12.04 -8.97
CA ASP A 53 21.34 -12.43 -8.20
C ASP A 53 21.75 -11.36 -7.17
N ASP A 54 21.42 -10.09 -7.46
CA ASP A 54 21.75 -8.95 -6.62
C ASP A 54 20.51 -8.15 -6.21
N TYR A 55 20.47 -7.70 -4.95
CA TYR A 55 19.41 -6.81 -4.46
C TYR A 55 19.28 -5.52 -5.27
N ALA A 56 20.40 -4.95 -5.75
CA ALA A 56 20.37 -3.75 -6.57
C ALA A 56 19.64 -3.99 -7.90
N THR A 57 19.95 -5.10 -8.57
CA THR A 57 19.30 -5.54 -9.80
C THR A 57 17.84 -5.88 -9.57
N LEU A 58 17.52 -6.59 -8.47
CA LEU A 58 16.16 -6.92 -8.06
C LEU A 58 15.31 -5.67 -7.91
N ARG A 59 15.83 -4.69 -7.16
CA ARG A 59 15.15 -3.42 -6.89
C ARG A 59 14.93 -2.62 -8.16
N GLU A 60 15.92 -2.58 -9.05
CA GLU A 60 15.80 -1.89 -10.34
C GLU A 60 14.75 -2.55 -11.24
N ARG A 61 14.74 -3.89 -11.30
CA ARG A 61 13.71 -4.66 -12.02
C ARG A 61 12.32 -4.40 -11.44
N ALA A 62 12.17 -4.55 -10.13
CA ALA A 62 10.91 -4.27 -9.45
C ALA A 62 10.42 -2.85 -9.72
N ARG A 63 11.30 -1.84 -9.65
CA ARG A 63 10.94 -0.44 -9.93
C ARG A 63 10.48 -0.17 -11.35
N ARG A 64 10.97 -0.92 -12.34
CA ARG A 64 10.55 -0.79 -13.74
C ARG A 64 9.22 -1.47 -14.01
N ILE A 65 8.99 -2.63 -13.38
CA ILE A 65 7.79 -3.43 -13.59
C ILE A 65 6.61 -2.92 -12.75
N VAL A 66 6.87 -2.34 -11.57
CA VAL A 66 5.85 -1.76 -10.67
C VAL A 66 4.91 -0.77 -11.36
N PRO A 67 5.39 0.27 -12.08
CA PRO A 67 4.49 1.21 -12.75
C PRO A 67 3.69 0.54 -13.86
N GLU A 68 4.30 -0.35 -14.65
CA GLU A 68 3.59 -1.09 -15.71
C GLU A 68 2.46 -1.95 -15.12
N LEU A 69 2.73 -2.69 -14.04
CA LEU A 69 1.72 -3.48 -13.34
C LEU A 69 0.67 -2.62 -12.66
N ALA A 70 1.05 -1.46 -12.13
CA ALA A 70 0.12 -0.54 -11.50
C ALA A 70 -0.85 0.05 -12.53
N GLU A 71 -0.34 0.47 -13.70
CA GLU A 71 -1.17 0.94 -14.81
C GLU A 71 -2.13 -0.15 -15.30
N MET A 72 -1.64 -1.38 -15.48
CA MET A 72 -2.48 -2.53 -15.87
C MET A 72 -3.58 -2.84 -14.85
N ASN A 73 -3.31 -2.64 -13.56
CA ASN A 73 -4.28 -2.83 -12.48
C ASN A 73 -5.15 -1.59 -12.23
N GLY A 74 -4.97 -0.48 -12.97
CA GLY A 74 -5.70 0.77 -12.75
C GLY A 74 -5.36 1.45 -11.42
N LEU A 75 -4.18 1.16 -10.86
CA LEU A 75 -3.68 1.75 -9.62
C LEU A 75 -2.94 3.05 -9.95
N ASP A 76 -3.36 4.13 -9.30
CA ASP A 76 -2.79 5.46 -9.50
C ASP A 76 -1.34 5.51 -9.02
N VAL A 77 -0.39 5.50 -9.96
CA VAL A 77 1.08 5.52 -9.71
C VAL A 77 1.58 6.83 -9.08
N THR A 78 0.75 7.87 -9.07
CA THR A 78 1.11 9.19 -8.56
C THR A 78 1.18 9.18 -7.03
N GLY A 79 2.40 9.22 -6.50
CA GLY A 79 2.64 9.22 -5.05
C GLY A 79 2.71 7.83 -4.43
N GLN A 80 2.87 6.77 -5.23
CA GLN A 80 3.07 5.43 -4.72
C GLN A 80 4.46 5.27 -4.07
N SER A 81 4.48 4.77 -2.84
CA SER A 81 5.73 4.45 -2.14
C SER A 81 6.00 2.96 -2.23
N ILE A 82 7.16 2.56 -2.76
CA ILE A 82 7.57 1.16 -2.75
C ILE A 82 8.23 0.89 -1.40
N ARG A 83 7.61 0.05 -0.58
CA ARG A 83 8.15 -0.41 0.70
C ARG A 83 8.71 -1.81 0.53
N LEU A 84 10.01 -1.95 0.70
CA LEU A 84 10.66 -3.26 0.69
C LEU A 84 10.59 -3.85 2.10
N GLN A 85 10.05 -5.06 2.20
CA GLN A 85 9.99 -5.83 3.43
C GLN A 85 10.91 -7.04 3.28
N PHE A 86 11.80 -7.25 4.24
CA PHE A 86 12.74 -8.37 4.29
C PHE A 86 12.31 -9.36 5.38
#